data_AF-A0A7J4SR37-F1
#
_entry.id   AF-A0A7J4SR37-F1
#
_cell.length_a   1.000
_cell.length_b   1.000
_cell.length_c   1.000
_cell.angle_alpha   90.00
_cell.angle_beta   90.00
_cell.angle_gamma   90.00
#
_symmetry.space_group_name_H-M   'P 1'
#
loop_
_entity.id
_entity.type
_entity.pdbx_description
1 polymer ?
#
loop_
_entity_poly.entity_id
_entity_poly.type
_entity_poly.pdbx_seq_one_letter_code
_entity_poly.pdbx_strand_id
1 'polypeptide(L)'
;MGEVNSIDELTGGRSGSASVLISKLIEIQGGRPRPPTERQIKYLRSLLEKAEVNEESFCKEYSTKSIEELDGSVVSNSIQAMRERLGIKGRGRRKRK
;
A
#
# COMPACT_ATOMS: atom_id res chain seq x y z
N MET A 1 -20.03 -19.72 -18.72
CA MET A 1 -18.94 -19.52 -17.74
C MET A 1 -19.55 -19.89 -16.40
N GLY A 2 -19.15 -21.01 -15.80
CA GLY A 2 -19.86 -21.57 -14.64
C GLY A 2 -19.79 -20.63 -13.45
N GLU A 3 -20.95 -20.25 -12.93
CA GLU A 3 -21.06 -19.64 -11.60
C GLU A 3 -20.64 -20.70 -10.58
N VAL A 4 -19.61 -20.39 -9.80
CA VAL A 4 -19.19 -21.23 -8.69
C VAL A 4 -20.06 -20.80 -7.51
N ASN A 5 -21.00 -21.65 -7.11
CA ASN A 5 -22.00 -21.29 -6.10
C ASN A 5 -21.60 -21.75 -4.70
N SER A 6 -20.52 -22.51 -4.56
CA SER A 6 -20.00 -23.01 -3.28
C SER A 6 -18.49 -23.22 -3.30
N ILE A 7 -17.84 -23.12 -2.13
CA ILE A 7 -16.38 -23.23 -1.99
C ILE A 7 -15.90 -24.64 -2.39
N ASP A 8 -16.69 -25.68 -2.15
CA ASP A 8 -16.37 -27.07 -2.48
C ASP A 8 -16.22 -27.34 -3.99
N GLU A 9 -16.76 -26.46 -4.85
CA GLU A 9 -16.69 -26.56 -6.32
C GLU A 9 -15.43 -25.89 -6.91
N LEU A 10 -14.58 -25.30 -6.05
CA LEU A 10 -13.36 -24.62 -6.48
C LEU A 10 -12.29 -25.63 -6.88
N THR A 11 -11.86 -25.54 -8.14
CA THR A 11 -10.78 -26.38 -8.67
C THR A 11 -9.45 -25.64 -8.66
N GLY A 12 -8.39 -26.37 -8.30
CA GLY A 12 -7.01 -25.89 -8.35
C GLY A 12 -6.36 -26.03 -9.72
N GLY A 13 -5.13 -25.53 -9.85
CA GLY A 13 -4.34 -25.59 -11.09
C GLY A 13 -4.33 -24.29 -11.88
N ARG A 14 -3.48 -24.21 -12.92
CA ARG A 14 -3.19 -22.97 -13.67
C ARG A 14 -4.42 -22.36 -14.36
N SER A 15 -5.44 -23.16 -14.64
CA SER A 15 -6.73 -22.78 -15.23
C SER A 15 -7.92 -23.11 -14.32
N GLY A 16 -7.68 -23.40 -13.04
CA GLY A 16 -8.72 -23.75 -12.09
C GLY A 16 -9.65 -22.57 -11.76
N SER A 17 -10.89 -22.88 -11.37
CA SER A 17 -11.89 -21.85 -11.03
C SER A 17 -11.44 -21.00 -9.83
N ALA A 18 -10.68 -21.57 -8.89
CA ALA A 18 -10.09 -20.86 -7.77
C ALA A 18 -9.11 -19.77 -8.22
N SER A 19 -8.20 -20.09 -9.15
CA SER A 19 -7.20 -19.15 -9.64
C SER A 19 -7.83 -17.99 -10.42
N VAL A 20 -8.89 -18.25 -11.18
CA VAL A 20 -9.67 -17.21 -11.88
C VAL A 20 -10.36 -16.28 -10.87
N LEU A 21 -10.98 -16.85 -9.82
CA LEU A 21 -11.69 -16.08 -8.81
C LEU A 21 -10.72 -15.21 -7.99
N ILE A 22 -9.56 -15.75 -7.61
CA ILE A 22 -8.48 -14.99 -6.96
C ILE A 22 -8.02 -13.83 -7.84
N SER A 23 -7.83 -14.06 -9.15
CA SER A 23 -7.40 -12.99 -10.07
C SER A 23 -8.42 -11.85 -10.13
N LYS A 24 -9.71 -12.17 -10.25
CA LYS A 24 -10.81 -11.18 -10.19
C LYS A 24 -10.84 -10.45 -8.85
N LEU A 25 -10.65 -11.16 -7.73
CA LEU A 25 -10.58 -10.53 -6.41
C LEU A 25 -9.38 -9.58 -6.29
N ILE A 26 -8.21 -9.96 -6.83
CA ILE A 26 -7.03 -9.10 -6.87
C ILE A 26 -7.29 -7.86 -7.73
N GLU A 27 -7.95 -7.98 -8.87
CA GLU A 27 -8.33 -6.83 -9.72
C GLU A 27 -9.27 -5.89 -8.97
N ILE A 28 -10.31 -6.42 -8.33
CA ILE A 28 -11.26 -5.65 -7.51
C ILE A 28 -10.56 -4.97 -6.33
N GLN A 29 -9.59 -5.66 -5.71
CA GLN A 29 -8.87 -5.16 -4.53
C GLN A 29 -7.68 -4.26 -4.87
N GLY A 30 -7.16 -4.37 -6.10
CA GLY A 30 -6.07 -3.54 -6.63
C GLY A 30 -6.54 -2.16 -7.08
N GLY A 31 -7.83 -2.02 -7.41
CA GLY A 31 -8.45 -0.73 -7.74
C GLY A 31 -9.02 0.05 -6.55
N ARG A 32 -9.00 -0.50 -5.33
CA ARG A 32 -9.55 0.20 -4.15
C ARG A 32 -8.46 0.94 -3.38
N PRO A 33 -8.68 2.22 -3.05
CA PRO A 33 -7.80 2.92 -2.13
C PRO A 33 -7.84 2.19 -0.78
N ARG A 34 -6.66 1.87 -0.25
CA ARG A 34 -6.53 1.19 1.04
C ARG A 34 -6.04 2.20 2.06
N PRO A 35 -6.63 2.26 3.26
CA PRO A 35 -6.08 3.11 4.29
C PRO A 35 -4.66 2.66 4.65
N PRO A 36 -3.77 3.58 5.05
CA PRO A 36 -2.43 3.27 5.51
C PRO A 36 -2.48 2.43 6.78
N THR A 37 -1.51 1.55 6.92
CA THR A 37 -1.35 0.76 8.14
C THR A 37 -0.81 1.61 9.29
N GLU A 38 -1.15 1.28 10.54
CA GLU A 38 -0.63 1.97 11.73
C GLU A 38 0.91 2.06 11.74
N ARG A 39 1.59 1.02 11.25
CA ARG A 39 3.06 1.01 11.12
C ARG A 39 3.55 2.06 10.12
N GLN A 40 2.87 2.20 8.98
CA GLN A 40 3.19 3.24 8.00
C GLN A 40 2.96 4.63 8.57
N ILE A 41 1.83 4.86 9.26
CA ILE A 41 1.50 6.14 9.91
C ILE A 41 2.58 6.52 10.92
N LYS A 42 2.88 5.63 11.88
CA LYS A 42 3.94 5.86 12.88
C LYS A 42 5.29 6.13 12.26
N TYR A 43 5.64 5.38 11.22
CA TYR A 43 6.92 5.57 10.55
C TYR A 43 7.00 6.89 9.80
N LEU A 44 5.95 7.27 9.07
CA LEU A 44 5.88 8.56 8.40
C LEU A 44 5.98 9.72 9.40
N ARG A 45 5.24 9.68 10.51
CA ARG A 45 5.37 10.68 11.60
C ARG A 45 6.81 10.82 12.09
N SER A 46 7.49 9.69 12.31
CA SER A 46 8.91 9.72 12.74
C SER A 46 9.86 10.29 11.69
N LEU A 47 9.53 10.18 10.39
CA LEU A 47 10.31 10.77 9.31
C LEU A 47 10.02 12.27 9.17
N LEU A 48 8.77 12.69 9.35
CA LEU A 48 8.37 14.09 9.38
C LEU A 48 9.07 14.84 10.51
N GLU A 49 9.08 14.26 11.71
CA GLU A 49 9.80 14.80 12.88
C GLU A 49 11.30 14.95 12.60
N LYS A 50 11.95 13.93 12.02
CA LYS A 50 13.37 13.97 11.64
C LYS A 50 13.70 14.98 10.56
N ALA A 51 12.74 15.27 9.69
CA ALA A 51 12.89 16.24 8.62
C ALA A 51 12.43 17.65 9.03
N GLU A 52 12.03 17.83 10.30
CA GLU A 52 11.46 19.07 10.84
C GLU A 52 10.25 19.57 10.03
N VAL A 53 9.47 18.64 9.47
CA VAL A 53 8.24 18.92 8.71
C VAL A 53 7.05 18.74 9.62
N ASN A 54 6.20 19.77 9.73
CA ASN A 54 4.96 19.68 10.49
C ASN A 54 3.94 18.77 9.77
N GLU A 55 3.33 17.83 10.50
CA GLU A 55 2.26 16.96 10.02
C GLU A 55 1.11 17.75 9.39
N GLU A 56 0.73 18.91 9.94
CA GLU A 56 -0.31 19.76 9.35
C GLU A 56 0.06 20.29 7.97
N SER A 57 1.33 20.66 7.77
CA SER A 57 1.80 21.18 6.47
C SER A 57 1.83 20.06 5.43
N PHE A 58 2.24 18.86 5.86
CA PHE A 58 2.19 17.67 5.02
C PHE A 58 0.74 17.31 4.64
N CYS A 59 -0.18 17.24 5.60
CA CYS A 59 -1.59 16.95 5.33
C CYS A 59 -2.26 18.00 4.42
N LYS A 60 -1.89 19.29 4.55
CA LYS A 60 -2.34 20.36 3.64
C LYS A 60 -1.91 20.13 2.19
N GLU A 61 -0.71 19.61 1.96
CA GLU A 61 -0.19 19.30 0.61
C GLU A 61 -1.06 18.26 -0.10
N TYR A 62 -1.65 17.32 0.65
CA TYR A 62 -2.53 16.27 0.13
C TYR A 62 -4.03 16.56 0.32
N SER A 63 -4.40 17.75 0.80
CA SER A 63 -5.80 18.14 1.09
C SER A 63 -6.54 17.17 2.03
N THR A 64 -5.84 16.57 3.00
CA THR A 64 -6.43 15.69 4.02
C THR A 64 -6.33 16.30 5.42
N LYS A 65 -7.14 15.82 6.37
CA LYS A 65 -7.09 16.30 7.77
C LYS A 65 -6.08 15.51 8.61
N SER A 66 -5.81 14.26 8.23
CA SER A 66 -4.91 13.36 8.93
C SER A 66 -4.18 12.43 7.95
N ILE A 67 -3.02 11.92 8.37
CA ILE A 67 -2.29 10.87 7.64
C ILE A 67 -3.17 9.61 7.52
N GLU A 68 -4.07 9.37 8.46
CA GLU A 68 -5.00 8.23 8.47
C GLU A 68 -6.03 8.27 7.33
N GLU A 69 -6.33 9.47 6.81
CA GLU A 69 -7.26 9.66 5.69
C GLU A 69 -6.58 9.51 4.32
N LEU A 70 -5.24 9.43 4.29
CA LEU A 70 -4.50 9.23 3.05
C LEU A 70 -4.69 7.82 2.52
N ASP A 71 -4.32 7.60 1.26
CA ASP A 71 -4.16 6.26 0.74
C ASP A 71 -2.82 5.65 1.20
N GLY A 72 -2.82 4.35 1.47
CA GLY A 72 -1.64 3.60 1.86
C GLY A 72 -0.53 3.63 0.81
N SER A 73 -0.85 3.76 -0.48
CA SER A 73 0.11 3.98 -1.54
C SER A 73 0.73 5.38 -1.46
N VAL A 74 -0.09 6.40 -1.16
CA VAL A 74 0.40 7.78 -0.97
C VAL A 74 1.35 7.83 0.22
N VAL A 75 0.96 7.28 1.37
CA VAL A 75 1.82 7.20 2.56
C VAL A 75 3.11 6.43 2.26
N SER A 76 3.05 5.33 1.52
CA SER A 76 4.24 4.57 1.11
C SER A 76 5.19 5.39 0.24
N ASN A 77 4.65 6.13 -0.74
CA ASN A 77 5.44 6.99 -1.63
C ASN A 77 6.06 8.14 -0.85
N SER A 78 5.31 8.78 0.05
CA SER A 78 5.82 9.85 0.91
C SER A 78 6.91 9.35 1.86
N ILE A 79 6.76 8.15 2.44
CA ILE A 79 7.83 7.51 3.23
C ILE A 79 9.10 7.37 2.39
N GLN A 80 8.99 6.93 1.13
CA GLN A 80 10.15 6.78 0.25
C GLN A 80 10.81 8.14 -0.04
N ALA A 81 10.02 9.15 -0.42
CA ALA A 81 10.53 10.49 -0.68
C ALA A 81 11.23 11.09 0.55
N MET A 82 10.63 10.93 1.74
CA MET A 82 11.21 11.41 3.00
C MET A 82 12.51 10.68 3.34
N ARG A 83 12.60 9.37 3.08
CA ARG A 83 13.83 8.61 3.25
C ARG A 83 14.93 9.06 2.31
N GLU A 84 14.60 9.35 1.05
CA GLU A 84 15.55 9.88 0.07
C GLU A 84 16.07 11.26 0.50
N ARG A 85 15.17 12.15 0.94
CA ARG A 85 15.51 13.48 1.48
C ARG A 85 16.42 13.40 2.71
N LEU A 86 16.17 12.44 3.60
CA LEU A 86 16.96 12.21 4.82
C LEU A 86 18.22 11.35 4.57
N GLY A 87 18.49 10.90 3.34
CA GLY A 87 19.62 10.02 3.03
C GLY A 87 19.53 8.63 3.65
N ILE A 88 18.35 8.21 4.12
CA ILE A 88 18.10 6.90 4.74
C ILE A 88 18.07 5.83 3.64
N LYS A 89 19.26 5.32 3.28
CA LYS A 89 19.38 4.24 2.30
C LYS A 89 18.55 3.03 2.72
N GLY A 90 17.68 2.59 1.81
CA GLY A 90 16.98 1.32 1.94
C GLY A 90 17.94 0.15 2.05
N ARG A 91 17.44 -0.96 2.61
CA ARG A 91 18.05 -2.27 2.36
C ARG A 91 18.05 -2.42 0.84
N GLY A 92 19.21 -2.18 0.22
CA GLY A 92 19.34 -2.12 -1.23
C GLY A 92 18.65 -3.33 -1.84
N ARG A 93 17.79 -3.09 -2.83
CA ARG A 93 17.21 -4.17 -3.63
C ARG A 93 18.39 -4.90 -4.24
N ARG A 94 18.74 -6.05 -3.67
CA ARG A 94 19.81 -6.92 -4.17
C ARG A 94 19.38 -7.24 -5.60
N LYS A 95 20.01 -6.60 -6.59
CA LYS A 95 19.79 -6.88 -8.01
C LYS A 95 20.02 -8.39 -8.15
N ARG A 96 18.94 -9.16 -8.33
CA ARG A 96 19.08 -10.54 -8.78
C ARG A 96 19.67 -10.40 -10.19
N LYS A 97 20.94 -10.79 -10.30
CA LYS A 97 21.67 -10.87 -11.56
C LYS A 97 21.13 -12.05 -12.35
#